data_AF-A0A644XHZ7-F1
#
_entry.id   AF-A0A644XHZ7-F1
#
_cell.length_a   1.000
_cell.length_b   1.000
_cell.length_c   1.000
_cell.angle_alpha   90.00
_cell.angle_beta   90.00
_cell.angle_gamma   90.00
#
_symmetry.space_group_name_H-M   'P 1'
#
loop_
_entity.id
_entity.type
_entity.pdbx_description
1 polymer ?
#
loop_
_entity_poly.entity_id
_entity_poly.type
_entity_poly.pdbx_seq_one_letter_code
_entity_poly.pdbx_strand_id
1 'polypeptide(L)'
;MNLQSVDFGRFDAESDSKLIDYFVETGSAASAGNGKQLVLGRKGSGKTALFVHLKASLDAKVVDLDLNEYLFSVHAALREAGVADSGSYVTAWKMLIYMALTGSLEPELKGGERRAFKSILNDLQVADKRGGFAQILGWLKRVKRVDLPELGGVASLGGLELEESKERFVGADFIAAVVKLEELAKTLVSRRPVTVLIDRIDDVWDGTPEAKDIIAGH
;
A
#
# COMPACT_ATOMS: atom_id res chain seq x y z
N MET A 1 -21.59 32.25 -29.43
CA MET A 1 -20.84 31.25 -28.65
C MET A 1 -21.75 30.04 -28.51
N ASN A 2 -21.38 28.90 -29.08
CA ASN A 2 -22.26 27.73 -29.19
C ASN A 2 -21.93 26.78 -28.02
N LEU A 3 -22.87 26.51 -27.11
CA LEU A 3 -22.63 25.66 -25.92
C LEU A 3 -22.30 24.20 -26.28
N GLN A 4 -22.53 23.77 -27.53
CA GLN A 4 -22.24 22.42 -28.00
C GLN A 4 -20.74 22.12 -28.16
N SER A 5 -19.86 23.13 -28.11
CA SER A 5 -18.40 22.92 -28.17
C SER A 5 -17.71 22.97 -26.81
N VAL A 6 -18.48 23.00 -25.71
CA VAL A 6 -17.96 22.98 -24.35
C VAL A 6 -17.96 21.53 -23.87
N ASP A 7 -16.76 20.96 -23.75
CA ASP A 7 -16.53 19.64 -23.16
C ASP A 7 -16.43 19.80 -21.65
N PHE A 8 -17.39 19.23 -20.92
CA PHE A 8 -17.47 19.32 -19.45
C PHE A 8 -16.69 18.21 -18.75
N GLY A 9 -15.97 17.38 -19.51
CA GLY A 9 -15.28 16.23 -18.95
C GLY A 9 -16.24 15.07 -18.62
N ARG A 10 -15.71 14.01 -18.03
CA ARG A 10 -16.51 12.87 -17.56
C ARG A 10 -16.91 13.03 -16.09
N PHE A 11 -17.98 12.34 -15.70
CA PHE A 11 -18.50 12.39 -14.33
C PHE A 11 -17.50 11.82 -13.30
N ASP A 12 -16.65 10.90 -13.75
CA ASP A 12 -15.61 10.25 -12.97
C ASP A 12 -14.21 10.76 -13.35
N ALA A 13 -13.51 11.31 -12.35
CA ALA A 13 -12.16 11.83 -12.50
C ALA A 13 -11.16 10.77 -13.03
N GLU A 14 -11.33 9.50 -12.67
CA GLU A 14 -10.42 8.41 -13.08
C GLU A 14 -10.45 8.15 -14.60
N SER A 15 -11.57 8.44 -15.27
CA SER A 15 -11.74 8.20 -16.71
C SER A 15 -11.63 9.45 -17.57
N ASP A 16 -11.38 10.61 -16.97
CA ASP A 16 -11.29 11.87 -17.68
C ASP A 16 -9.83 12.20 -18.05
N SER A 17 -9.50 11.97 -19.33
CA SER A 17 -8.18 12.26 -19.88
C SER A 17 -7.81 13.75 -19.87
N LYS A 18 -8.78 14.66 -19.74
CA LYS A 18 -8.57 16.12 -19.71
C LYS A 18 -8.64 16.70 -18.29
N LEU A 19 -8.78 15.86 -17.27
CA LEU A 19 -8.90 16.32 -15.88
C LEU A 19 -7.72 17.22 -15.45
N ILE A 20 -6.52 16.91 -15.93
CA ILE A 20 -5.31 17.71 -15.69
C ILE A 20 -5.44 19.11 -16.28
N ASP A 21 -6.05 19.25 -17.46
CA ASP A 21 -6.17 20.52 -18.19
C ASP A 21 -7.07 21.54 -17.49
N TYR A 22 -7.93 21.07 -16.58
CA TYR A 22 -8.86 21.90 -15.82
C TYR A 22 -8.62 21.85 -14.30
N PHE A 23 -7.58 21.15 -13.85
CA PHE A 23 -7.22 21.11 -12.43
C PHE A 23 -6.64 22.46 -12.00
N VAL A 24 -7.31 23.14 -11.08
CA VAL A 24 -6.81 24.38 -10.50
C VAL A 24 -5.84 24.02 -9.37
N GLU A 25 -4.55 24.21 -9.62
CA GLU A 25 -3.52 24.00 -8.63
C GLU A 25 -3.69 25.01 -7.47
N THR A 26 -3.91 24.49 -6.27
CA THR A 26 -4.00 25.28 -5.04
C THR A 26 -2.78 25.00 -4.18
N GLY A 27 -2.43 25.86 -3.23
CA GLY A 27 -1.29 25.64 -2.32
C GLY A 27 -1.35 24.29 -1.57
N SER A 28 -2.55 23.69 -1.46
CA SER A 28 -2.78 22.35 -0.92
C SER A 28 -2.16 21.22 -1.77
N ALA A 29 -2.06 21.39 -3.10
CA ALA A 29 -1.42 20.42 -3.98
C ALA A 29 0.10 20.38 -3.78
N ALA A 30 0.73 21.57 -3.70
CA ALA A 30 2.16 21.69 -3.42
C ALA A 30 2.54 21.14 -2.03
N SER A 31 1.66 21.27 -1.02
CA SER A 31 1.86 20.65 0.29
C SER A 31 1.64 19.13 0.29
N ALA A 32 0.70 18.63 -0.51
CA ALA A 32 0.38 17.20 -0.57
C ALA A 32 1.52 16.36 -1.17
N GLY A 33 2.35 16.95 -2.03
CA GLY A 33 3.54 16.29 -2.59
C GLY A 33 4.73 16.15 -1.63
N ASN A 34 4.65 16.71 -0.41
CA ASN A 34 5.77 16.78 0.53
C ASN A 34 5.45 16.10 1.89
N GLY A 35 6.25 15.10 2.24
CA GLY A 35 6.18 14.42 3.55
C GLY A 35 4.98 13.47 3.69
N LYS A 36 4.53 13.25 4.93
CA LYS A 36 3.34 12.44 5.23
C LYS A 36 2.11 13.34 5.28
N GLN A 37 1.14 13.08 4.41
CA GLN A 37 -0.04 13.93 4.25
C GLN A 37 -1.31 13.06 4.27
N LEU A 38 -2.37 13.55 4.91
CA LEU A 38 -3.70 12.95 4.88
C LEU A 38 -4.65 13.93 4.20
N VAL A 39 -5.22 13.53 3.07
CA VAL A 39 -6.16 14.35 2.31
C VAL A 39 -7.59 13.92 2.64
N LEU A 40 -8.33 14.80 3.31
CA LEU A 40 -9.74 14.59 3.65
C LEU A 40 -10.63 15.57 2.89
N GLY A 41 -11.83 15.13 2.51
CA GLY A 41 -12.77 15.96 1.79
C GLY A 41 -14.09 15.23 1.52
N ARG A 42 -15.17 16.00 1.34
CA ARG A 42 -16.50 15.46 1.04
C ARG A 42 -16.50 14.70 -0.29
N LYS A 43 -17.48 13.83 -0.51
CA LYS A 43 -17.70 13.20 -1.83
C LYS A 43 -17.85 14.31 -2.88
N GLY A 44 -17.11 14.20 -3.99
CA GLY A 44 -17.08 15.21 -5.06
C GLY A 44 -16.14 16.40 -4.82
N SER A 45 -15.35 16.44 -3.73
CA SER A 45 -14.41 17.55 -3.46
C SER A 45 -13.14 17.55 -4.31
N GLY A 46 -13.02 16.67 -5.31
CA GLY A 46 -11.85 16.60 -6.18
C GLY A 46 -10.62 15.85 -5.62
N LYS A 47 -10.77 15.00 -4.58
CA LYS A 47 -9.64 14.21 -4.03
C LYS A 47 -8.97 13.34 -5.10
N THR A 48 -9.77 12.61 -5.87
CA THR A 48 -9.28 11.79 -6.99
C THR A 48 -8.57 12.65 -8.04
N ALA A 49 -9.07 13.86 -8.32
CA ALA A 49 -8.41 14.79 -9.25
C ALA A 49 -7.05 15.28 -8.72
N LEU A 50 -6.95 15.53 -7.41
CA LEU A 50 -5.68 15.83 -6.77
C LEU A 50 -4.71 14.64 -6.88
N PHE A 51 -5.16 13.41 -6.67
CA PHE A 51 -4.32 12.21 -6.80
C PHE A 51 -3.81 12.03 -8.24
N VAL A 52 -4.70 12.18 -9.24
CA VAL A 52 -4.33 12.15 -10.67
C VAL A 52 -3.31 13.25 -10.98
N HIS A 53 -3.51 14.47 -10.48
CA HIS A 53 -2.58 15.57 -10.66
C HIS A 53 -1.21 15.28 -10.02
N LEU A 54 -1.17 14.86 -8.74
CA LEU A 54 0.06 14.50 -8.04
C LEU A 54 0.83 13.39 -8.75
N LYS A 55 0.12 12.38 -9.28
CA LYS A 55 0.74 11.30 -10.05
C LYS A 55 1.43 11.78 -11.32
N ALA A 56 0.93 12.85 -11.93
CA ALA A 56 1.50 13.45 -13.14
C ALA A 56 2.56 14.53 -12.85
N SER A 57 2.48 15.24 -11.72
CA SER A 57 3.33 16.39 -11.40
C SER A 57 4.53 16.07 -10.51
N LEU A 58 4.54 14.93 -9.83
CA LEU A 58 5.67 14.52 -9.01
C LEU A 58 6.84 14.02 -9.89
N ASP A 59 8.02 14.64 -9.73
CA ASP A 59 9.26 14.23 -10.41
C ASP A 59 9.79 12.86 -9.95
N ALA A 60 9.36 12.42 -8.77
CA ALA A 60 9.75 11.14 -8.17
C ALA A 60 8.87 9.99 -8.68
N LYS A 61 9.35 8.75 -8.52
CA LYS A 61 8.56 7.56 -8.85
C LYS A 61 7.31 7.50 -7.98
N VAL A 62 6.13 7.33 -8.57
CA VAL A 62 4.86 7.27 -7.85
C VAL A 62 4.29 5.86 -7.80
N VAL A 63 3.94 5.39 -6.61
CA VAL A 63 3.26 4.12 -6.34
C VAL A 63 1.85 4.39 -5.83
N ASP A 64 0.91 4.40 -6.76
CA ASP A 64 -0.54 4.58 -6.56
C ASP A 64 -1.35 3.33 -6.07
N LEU A 65 -1.55 3.19 -4.77
CA LEU A 65 -2.32 2.11 -4.15
C LEU A 65 -3.82 2.48 -4.08
N ASP A 66 -4.58 2.06 -5.08
CA ASP A 66 -6.05 2.05 -4.99
C ASP A 66 -6.48 0.82 -4.19
N LEU A 67 -7.02 1.04 -2.99
CA LEU A 67 -7.45 -0.03 -2.07
C LEU A 67 -8.79 -0.67 -2.45
N ASN A 68 -9.29 -0.47 -3.67
CA ASN A 68 -10.42 -1.23 -4.17
C ASN A 68 -10.16 -2.75 -4.07
N GLU A 69 -11.16 -3.49 -3.56
CA GLU A 69 -11.09 -4.92 -3.27
C GLU A 69 -9.95 -5.34 -2.32
N TYR A 70 -9.33 -4.39 -1.60
CA TYR A 70 -8.34 -4.70 -0.58
C TYR A 70 -9.00 -5.34 0.64
N LEU A 71 -8.45 -6.47 1.08
CA LEU A 71 -8.95 -7.21 2.24
C LEU A 71 -8.40 -6.60 3.54
N PHE A 72 -9.11 -5.61 4.09
CA PHE A 72 -8.76 -5.00 5.38
C PHE A 72 -8.77 -6.00 6.55
N SER A 73 -9.48 -7.13 6.42
CA SER A 73 -9.42 -8.24 7.37
C SER A 73 -8.01 -8.80 7.56
N VAL A 74 -7.08 -8.58 6.63
CA VAL A 74 -5.66 -8.94 6.81
C VAL A 74 -5.02 -8.14 7.95
N HIS A 75 -5.43 -6.88 8.16
CA HIS A 75 -4.96 -6.07 9.28
C HIS A 75 -5.38 -6.70 10.61
N ALA A 76 -6.60 -7.23 10.68
CA ALA A 76 -7.09 -7.99 11.83
C ALA A 76 -6.45 -9.39 11.94
N ALA A 77 -6.07 -10.03 10.83
CA ALA A 77 -5.38 -11.33 10.86
C ALA A 77 -4.01 -11.24 11.55
N LEU A 78 -3.34 -10.09 11.42
CA LEU A 78 -2.08 -9.75 12.09
C LEU A 78 -2.25 -9.39 13.58
N ARG A 79 -3.49 -9.35 14.09
CA ARG A 79 -3.79 -9.17 15.52
C ARG A 79 -3.32 -10.40 16.31
N GLU A 80 -2.26 -10.21 17.08
CA GLU A 80 -1.75 -11.19 18.04
C GLU A 80 -2.70 -11.37 19.22
N ALA A 81 -2.53 -12.49 19.92
CA ALA A 81 -2.91 -12.62 21.33
C ALA A 81 -1.73 -12.24 22.25
N GLY A 82 -1.22 -11.01 22.23
CA GLY A 82 -0.03 -10.67 23.05
C GLY A 82 0.59 -9.29 22.78
N VAL A 83 0.68 -8.86 21.53
CA VAL A 83 0.96 -7.46 21.16
C VAL A 83 -0.27 -6.62 21.47
N ALA A 84 -0.07 -5.46 22.11
CA ALA A 84 -1.14 -4.49 22.32
C ALA A 84 -1.84 -4.20 20.98
N ASP A 85 -3.17 -4.20 20.97
CA ASP A 85 -4.02 -4.16 19.76
C ASP A 85 -3.50 -3.16 18.69
N SER A 86 -2.98 -2.02 19.14
CA SER A 86 -2.42 -0.94 18.32
C SER A 86 -1.18 -1.26 17.49
N GLY A 87 -0.34 -2.19 17.93
CA GLY A 87 0.88 -2.55 17.19
C GLY A 87 0.57 -3.30 15.89
N SER A 88 -0.57 -3.99 15.82
CA SER A 88 -0.91 -4.90 14.72
C SER A 88 -1.29 -4.16 13.44
N TYR A 89 -2.17 -3.16 13.52
CA TYR A 89 -2.58 -2.36 12.36
C TYR A 89 -1.44 -1.50 11.82
N VAL A 90 -0.59 -0.93 12.69
CA VAL A 90 0.62 -0.22 12.27
C VAL A 90 1.55 -1.15 11.50
N THR A 91 1.76 -2.37 11.98
CA THR A 91 2.63 -3.36 11.33
C THR A 91 2.09 -3.74 9.95
N ALA A 92 0.77 -3.94 9.83
CA ALA A 92 0.10 -4.21 8.57
C ALA A 92 0.29 -3.08 7.55
N TRP A 93 0.06 -1.82 7.96
CA TRP A 93 0.27 -0.65 7.10
C TRP A 93 1.73 -0.49 6.68
N LYS A 94 2.67 -0.63 7.63
CA LYS A 94 4.10 -0.58 7.33
C LYS A 94 4.47 -1.62 6.29
N MET A 95 4.02 -2.87 6.48
CA MET A 95 4.28 -3.92 5.52
C MET A 95 3.73 -3.57 4.14
N LEU A 96 2.45 -3.21 4.03
CA LEU A 96 1.81 -2.83 2.75
C LEU A 96 2.60 -1.73 2.03
N ILE A 97 2.90 -0.63 2.73
CA ILE A 97 3.56 0.55 2.17
C ILE A 97 5.00 0.20 1.76
N TYR A 98 5.79 -0.44 2.63
CA TYR A 98 7.18 -0.73 2.32
C TYR A 98 7.35 -1.86 1.30
N MET A 99 6.39 -2.80 1.22
CA MET A 99 6.34 -3.81 0.15
C MET A 99 6.06 -3.16 -1.19
N ALA A 100 5.03 -2.30 -1.27
CA ALA A 100 4.69 -1.58 -2.49
C ALA A 100 5.86 -0.72 -2.97
N LEU A 101 6.50 0.00 -2.04
CA LEU A 101 7.65 0.85 -2.31
C LEU A 101 8.85 0.03 -2.82
N THR A 102 9.32 -0.92 -2.02
CA THR A 102 10.53 -1.70 -2.33
C THR A 102 10.32 -2.54 -3.59
N GLY A 103 9.12 -3.12 -3.73
CA GLY A 103 8.72 -3.84 -4.92
C GLY A 103 8.77 -2.97 -6.18
N SER A 104 8.27 -1.73 -6.12
CA SER A 104 8.33 -0.82 -7.27
C SER A 104 9.77 -0.54 -7.73
N LEU A 105 10.74 -0.62 -6.81
CA LEU A 105 12.17 -0.42 -7.09
C LEU A 105 12.92 -1.72 -7.42
N GLU A 106 12.26 -2.89 -7.39
CA GLU A 106 12.90 -4.21 -7.62
C GLU A 106 13.79 -4.24 -8.87
N PRO A 107 13.35 -3.72 -10.04
CA PRO A 107 14.16 -3.78 -11.27
C PRO A 107 15.47 -3.00 -11.15
N GLU A 108 15.50 -1.99 -10.29
CA GLU A 108 16.62 -1.08 -10.07
C GLU A 108 17.53 -1.54 -8.92
N LEU A 109 17.16 -2.60 -8.18
CA LEU A 109 17.94 -3.08 -7.04
C LEU A 109 19.29 -3.64 -7.48
N LYS A 110 20.36 -3.21 -6.79
CA LYS A 110 21.70 -3.79 -6.96
C LYS A 110 21.77 -5.18 -6.32
N GLY A 111 22.78 -5.97 -6.67
CA GLY A 111 22.88 -7.37 -6.21
C GLY A 111 22.79 -7.58 -4.69
N GLY A 112 23.38 -6.69 -3.88
CA GLY A 112 23.24 -6.73 -2.42
C GLY A 112 21.83 -6.39 -1.93
N GLU A 113 21.22 -5.34 -2.49
CA GLU A 113 19.86 -4.87 -2.17
C GLU A 113 18.82 -5.92 -2.56
N ARG A 114 18.96 -6.52 -3.75
CA ARG A 114 18.09 -7.60 -4.23
C ARG A 114 18.17 -8.85 -3.35
N ARG A 115 19.38 -9.23 -2.89
CA ARG A 115 19.55 -10.35 -1.94
C ARG A 115 18.90 -10.05 -0.60
N ALA A 116 19.11 -8.85 -0.07
CA ALA A 116 18.47 -8.42 1.18
C ALA A 116 16.94 -8.45 1.05
N PHE A 117 16.39 -7.90 -0.03
CA PHE A 117 14.96 -7.92 -0.28
C PHE A 117 14.41 -9.34 -0.34
N LYS A 118 15.03 -10.24 -1.12
CA LYS A 118 14.62 -11.65 -1.19
C LYS A 118 14.70 -12.36 0.17
N SER A 119 15.73 -12.10 0.96
CA SER A 119 15.85 -12.65 2.32
C SER A 119 14.70 -12.19 3.21
N ILE A 120 14.36 -10.91 3.17
CA ILE A 120 13.24 -10.35 3.94
C ILE A 120 11.90 -10.96 3.52
N LEU A 121 11.68 -11.16 2.22
CA LEU A 121 10.46 -11.81 1.74
C LEU A 121 10.36 -13.27 2.22
N ASN A 122 11.47 -13.99 2.26
CA ASN A 122 11.51 -15.34 2.82
C ASN A 122 11.22 -15.33 4.33
N ASP A 123 11.83 -14.41 5.09
CA ASP A 123 11.58 -14.25 6.52
C ASP A 123 10.08 -13.96 6.78
N LEU A 124 9.48 -13.05 6.01
CA LEU A 124 8.04 -12.74 6.09
C LEU A 124 7.17 -13.96 5.75
N GLN A 125 7.52 -14.71 4.71
CA GLN A 125 6.78 -15.92 4.31
C GLN A 125 6.84 -17.01 5.38
N VAL A 126 8.02 -17.25 5.97
CA VAL A 126 8.19 -18.24 7.05
C VAL A 126 7.44 -17.82 8.30
N ALA A 127 7.40 -16.51 8.59
CA ALA A 127 6.69 -15.98 9.75
C ALA A 127 5.17 -15.80 9.53
N ASP A 128 4.65 -16.01 8.31
CA ASP A 128 3.26 -15.77 7.94
C ASP A 128 2.30 -16.91 8.33
N LYS A 129 2.14 -17.15 9.63
CA LYS A 129 1.33 -18.27 10.14
C LYS A 129 -0.16 -18.21 9.80
N ARG A 130 -0.70 -17.04 9.41
CA ARG A 130 -2.13 -16.81 9.12
C ARG A 130 -2.40 -16.43 7.66
N GLY A 131 -1.37 -16.38 6.81
CA GLY A 131 -1.53 -16.02 5.41
C GLY A 131 -1.79 -14.53 5.16
N GLY A 132 -1.55 -13.66 6.15
CA GLY A 132 -1.77 -12.21 6.01
C GLY A 132 -0.77 -11.57 5.05
N PHE A 133 0.51 -11.96 5.15
CA PHE A 133 1.51 -11.53 4.19
C PHE A 133 1.23 -12.09 2.78
N ALA A 134 0.86 -13.36 2.65
CA ALA A 134 0.51 -13.98 1.38
C ALA A 134 -0.67 -13.27 0.69
N GLN A 135 -1.69 -12.85 1.46
CA GLN A 135 -2.83 -12.08 0.96
C GLN A 135 -2.43 -10.70 0.46
N ILE A 136 -1.66 -9.93 1.24
CA ILE A 136 -1.16 -8.59 0.82
C ILE A 136 -0.25 -8.72 -0.40
N LEU A 137 0.64 -9.70 -0.41
CA LEU A 137 1.52 -9.96 -1.55
C LEU A 137 0.72 -10.31 -2.80
N GLY A 138 -0.28 -11.19 -2.68
CA GLY A 138 -1.15 -11.57 -3.79
C GLY A 138 -1.94 -10.39 -4.33
N TRP A 139 -2.50 -9.55 -3.46
CA TRP A 139 -3.19 -8.33 -3.85
C TRP A 139 -2.24 -7.35 -4.55
N LEU A 140 -1.04 -7.11 -4.01
CA LEU A 140 -0.03 -6.26 -4.64
C LEU A 140 0.33 -6.77 -6.05
N LYS A 141 0.56 -8.08 -6.22
CA LYS A 141 0.84 -8.66 -7.54
C LYS A 141 -0.28 -8.41 -8.54
N ARG A 142 -1.55 -8.47 -8.11
CA ARG A 142 -2.71 -8.22 -8.97
C ARG A 142 -2.88 -6.74 -9.34
N VAL A 143 -2.90 -5.86 -8.35
CA VAL A 143 -3.26 -4.45 -8.53
C VAL A 143 -2.13 -3.65 -9.17
N LYS A 144 -0.88 -4.02 -8.91
CA LYS A 144 0.25 -3.12 -9.19
C LYS A 144 1.06 -3.38 -10.44
N ARG A 145 0.95 -4.54 -11.11
CA ARG A 145 1.95 -4.98 -12.10
C ARG A 145 3.40 -4.72 -11.62
N VAL A 146 3.62 -4.74 -10.30
CA VAL A 146 4.94 -4.65 -9.73
C VAL A 146 5.50 -6.05 -9.86
N ASP A 147 6.62 -6.19 -10.56
CA ASP A 147 7.38 -7.42 -10.69
C ASP A 147 8.00 -7.77 -9.33
N LEU A 148 7.13 -8.17 -8.40
CA LEU A 148 7.56 -8.74 -7.14
C LEU A 148 8.17 -10.10 -7.43
N PRO A 149 9.27 -10.46 -6.76
CA PRO A 149 9.91 -11.76 -6.95
C PRO A 149 8.87 -12.88 -6.92
N GLU A 150 9.00 -13.83 -7.83
CA GLU A 150 8.33 -15.11 -7.70
C GLU A 150 8.85 -15.74 -6.41
N LEU A 151 8.03 -15.70 -5.37
CA LEU A 151 8.30 -16.45 -4.17
C LEU A 151 8.05 -17.90 -4.53
N GLY A 152 9.09 -18.73 -4.40
CA GLY A 152 8.95 -20.16 -4.52
C GLY A 152 7.86 -20.63 -3.56
N GLY A 153 6.79 -21.22 -4.10
CA GLY A 153 5.66 -21.71 -3.29
C GLY A 153 4.34 -20.97 -3.45
N VAL A 154 4.21 -19.93 -4.31
CA VAL A 154 2.86 -19.37 -4.59
C VAL A 154 1.92 -20.44 -5.18
N ALA A 155 2.45 -21.41 -5.93
CA ALA A 155 1.69 -22.58 -6.39
C ALA A 155 1.31 -23.58 -5.28
N SER A 156 1.85 -23.46 -4.05
CA SER A 156 1.47 -24.29 -2.89
C SER A 156 0.54 -23.58 -1.91
N LEU A 157 0.10 -22.34 -2.18
CA LEU A 157 -0.88 -21.64 -1.33
C LEU A 157 -2.27 -22.28 -1.38
N GLY A 158 -2.54 -23.17 -2.35
CA GLY A 158 -3.75 -24.00 -2.39
C GLY A 158 -3.60 -25.37 -1.73
N GLY A 159 -2.42 -25.73 -1.21
CA GLY A 159 -2.09 -27.11 -0.82
C GLY A 159 -1.15 -27.27 0.36
N LEU A 160 -0.84 -26.21 1.11
CA LEU A 160 -0.26 -26.38 2.44
C LEU A 160 -1.37 -26.92 3.34
N GLU A 161 -1.37 -28.24 3.54
CA GLU A 161 -1.91 -28.83 4.76
C GLU A 161 -1.33 -28.03 5.92
N LEU A 162 -2.20 -27.20 6.52
CA LEU A 162 -1.95 -26.59 7.81
C LEU A 162 -1.77 -27.75 8.78
N GLU A 163 -0.54 -28.22 8.99
CA GLU A 163 -0.25 -28.95 10.21
C GLU A 163 -0.70 -28.05 11.36
N GLU A 164 -1.72 -28.50 12.09
CA GLU A 164 -2.23 -27.88 13.31
C GLU A 164 -1.14 -27.95 14.39
N SER A 165 -0.06 -27.21 14.19
CA SER A 165 0.88 -26.86 15.24
C SER A 165 0.15 -25.88 16.16
N LYS A 166 -0.21 -26.37 17.35
CA LYS A 166 -0.96 -25.66 18.40
C LYS A 166 -0.26 -24.42 18.98
N GLU A 167 0.76 -23.88 18.32
CA GLU A 167 1.47 -22.70 18.76
C GLU A 167 1.13 -21.49 17.89
N ARG A 168 0.40 -20.58 18.52
CA ARG A 168 0.00 -19.26 18.03
C ARG A 168 1.18 -18.45 17.42
N PHE A 169 0.79 -17.35 16.77
CA PHE A 169 1.55 -16.12 16.57
C PHE A 169 2.25 -15.92 15.22
N VAL A 170 1.70 -14.98 14.45
CA VAL A 170 2.52 -13.95 13.80
C VAL A 170 3.35 -13.32 14.92
N GLY A 171 4.57 -13.83 15.14
CA GLY A 171 5.37 -13.53 16.33
C GLY A 171 6.32 -12.36 16.14
N ALA A 172 7.16 -12.10 17.16
CA ALA A 172 8.23 -11.10 17.12
C ALA A 172 9.10 -11.16 15.85
N ASP A 173 9.25 -12.35 15.26
CA ASP A 173 9.97 -12.56 14.01
C ASP A 173 9.31 -11.88 12.80
N PHE A 174 7.98 -11.87 12.72
CA PHE A 174 7.26 -11.16 11.66
C PHE A 174 7.45 -9.66 11.79
N ILE A 175 7.30 -9.12 13.01
CA ILE A 175 7.55 -7.71 13.30
C ILE A 175 9.00 -7.35 12.96
N ALA A 176 9.96 -8.18 13.34
CA ALA A 176 11.37 -7.99 13.01
C ALA A 176 11.60 -7.99 11.49
N ALA A 177 10.93 -8.87 10.73
CA ALA A 177 11.01 -8.88 9.28
C ALA A 177 10.41 -7.60 8.65
N VAL A 178 9.29 -7.09 9.18
CA VAL A 178 8.72 -5.79 8.76
C VAL A 178 9.66 -4.62 9.10
N VAL A 179 10.35 -4.66 10.24
CA VAL A 179 11.37 -3.64 10.60
C VAL A 179 12.54 -3.68 9.62
N LYS A 180 13.07 -4.87 9.28
CA LYS A 180 14.11 -5.01 8.25
C LYS A 180 13.65 -4.46 6.90
N LEU A 181 12.39 -4.72 6.53
CA LEU A 181 11.79 -4.18 5.30
C LEU A 181 11.75 -2.64 5.33
N GLU A 182 11.32 -2.05 6.45
CA GLU A 182 11.32 -0.61 6.68
C GLU A 182 12.73 0.01 6.53
N GLU A 183 13.76 -0.62 7.12
CA GLU A 183 15.15 -0.16 7.03
C GLU A 183 15.70 -0.22 5.61
N LEU A 184 15.42 -1.30 4.88
CA LEU A 184 15.78 -1.43 3.48
C LEU A 184 15.08 -0.35 2.65
N ALA A 185 13.77 -0.18 2.83
CA ALA A 185 12.99 0.83 2.11
C ALA A 185 13.55 2.24 2.36
N LYS A 186 13.82 2.63 3.62
CA LYS A 186 14.45 3.91 3.99
C LYS A 186 15.79 4.12 3.29
N THR A 187 16.61 3.07 3.23
CA THR A 187 17.91 3.12 2.55
C THR A 187 17.73 3.35 1.05
N LEU A 188 16.77 2.69 0.41
CA LEU A 188 16.50 2.84 -1.01
C LEU A 188 15.96 4.24 -1.36
N VAL A 189 14.99 4.75 -0.59
CA VAL A 189 14.36 6.06 -0.88
C VAL A 189 15.32 7.24 -0.71
N SER A 190 16.33 7.12 0.15
CA SER A 190 17.36 8.16 0.29
C SER A 190 18.17 8.40 -1.00
N ARG A 191 18.16 7.43 -1.92
CA ARG A 191 18.86 7.47 -3.21
C ARG A 191 17.91 7.61 -4.39
N ARG A 192 16.71 7.04 -4.25
CA ARG A 192 15.67 6.92 -5.28
C ARG A 192 14.34 7.33 -4.65
N PRO A 193 14.01 8.63 -4.62
CA PRO A 193 12.77 9.11 -4.02
C PRO A 193 11.56 8.39 -4.63
N VAL A 194 10.66 7.91 -3.77
CA VAL A 194 9.40 7.28 -4.16
C VAL A 194 8.28 7.89 -3.32
N THR A 195 7.19 8.26 -3.98
CA THR A 195 5.95 8.69 -3.33
C THR A 195 4.93 7.56 -3.40
N VAL A 196 4.36 7.18 -2.27
CA VAL A 196 3.23 6.23 -2.22
C VAL A 196 1.95 7.04 -2.05
N LEU A 197 1.03 6.92 -3.00
CA LEU A 197 -0.33 7.46 -2.89
C LEU A 197 -1.24 6.31 -2.47
N ILE A 198 -2.14 6.54 -1.52
CA ILE A 198 -3.10 5.54 -1.06
C ILE A 198 -4.49 6.16 -1.15
N ASP A 199 -5.35 5.60 -1.99
CA ASP A 199 -6.73 6.05 -2.16
C ASP A 199 -7.72 5.01 -1.60
N ARG A 200 -8.98 5.43 -1.41
CA ARG A 200 -10.09 4.60 -0.93
C ARG A 200 -9.89 3.97 0.45
N ILE A 201 -9.13 4.63 1.32
CA ILE A 201 -9.04 4.24 2.73
C ILE A 201 -10.42 4.30 3.40
N ASP A 202 -11.32 5.16 2.93
CA ASP A 202 -12.69 5.28 3.45
C ASP A 202 -13.58 4.05 3.17
N ASP A 203 -13.19 3.14 2.28
CA ASP A 203 -13.96 1.93 1.98
C ASP A 203 -14.01 0.95 3.18
N VAL A 204 -13.03 1.02 4.10
CA VAL A 204 -13.08 0.23 5.35
C VAL A 204 -14.05 0.82 6.38
N TRP A 205 -14.50 2.06 6.20
CA TRP A 205 -15.32 2.74 7.19
C TRP A 205 -16.76 2.21 7.22
N ASP A 206 -17.08 1.45 8.26
CA ASP A 206 -18.42 0.95 8.56
C ASP A 206 -19.03 1.59 9.82
N GLY A 207 -18.35 2.58 10.41
CA GLY A 207 -18.75 3.24 11.65
C GLY A 207 -18.34 2.51 12.93
N THR A 208 -17.63 1.39 12.84
CA THR A 208 -17.16 0.63 14.01
C THR A 208 -15.87 1.20 14.59
N PRO A 209 -15.60 0.94 15.89
CA PRO A 209 -14.28 1.23 16.48
C PRO A 209 -13.13 0.55 15.75
N GLU A 210 -13.34 -0.68 15.27
CA GLU A 210 -12.31 -1.45 14.57
C GLU A 210 -11.92 -0.79 13.23
N ALA A 211 -12.89 -0.33 12.44
CA ALA A 211 -12.61 0.44 11.23
C ALA A 211 -11.83 1.73 11.53
N LYS A 212 -12.17 2.41 12.63
CA LYS A 212 -11.42 3.58 13.10
C LYS A 212 -9.96 3.24 13.42
N ASP A 213 -9.75 2.16 14.14
CA ASP A 213 -8.43 1.72 14.57
C ASP A 213 -7.59 1.26 13.38
N ILE A 214 -8.19 0.58 12.40
CA ILE A 214 -7.52 0.23 11.13
C ILE A 214 -7.08 1.49 10.38
N ILE A 215 -7.97 2.47 10.20
CA ILE A 215 -7.67 3.72 9.47
C ILE A 215 -6.56 4.51 10.19
N ALA A 216 -6.64 4.59 11.52
CA ALA A 216 -5.70 5.37 12.32
C ALA A 216 -4.38 4.63 12.61
N GLY A 217 -4.34 3.30 12.46
CA GLY A 217 -3.25 2.47 12.94
C GLY A 217 -3.16 2.45 14.47
N HIS A 218 -4.29 2.22 15.15
CA HIS A 218 -4.43 2.20 16.61
C HIS A 218 -4.87 0.87 17.18
#